data_AF-A0AA38WST3-F1
#
_entry.id   AF-A0AA38WST3-F1
#
_cell.length_a   1.000
_cell.length_b   1.000
_cell.length_c   1.000
_cell.angle_alpha   90.00
_cell.angle_beta   90.00
_cell.angle_gamma   90.00
#
_symmetry.space_group_name_H-M   'P 1'
#
loop_
_entity.id
_entity.type
_entity.pdbx_description
1 polymer ?
#
loop_
_entity_poly.entity_id
_entity_poly.type
_entity_poly.pdbx_seq_one_letter_code
_entity_poly.pdbx_strand_id
1 'polypeptide(L)'
;MAMAPDLLFNLRNNFYLGAYQAAINISDIKNLSEEDSIERDCLVYRSYVALGSYQLVIDEIDSSATTALQAVKLLALYLSSDDKKVKLLLVNLVSCF
;
A
#
# COMPACT_ATOMS: atom_id res chain seq x y z
N MET A 1 7.77 19.67 -22.06
CA MET A 1 6.86 19.48 -20.93
C MET A 1 7.63 19.72 -19.65
N ALA A 2 7.25 20.68 -18.82
CA ALA A 2 7.81 20.74 -17.47
C ALA A 2 7.33 19.49 -16.74
N MET A 3 8.23 18.55 -16.43
CA MET A 3 7.93 17.51 -15.46
C MET A 3 7.66 18.23 -14.15
N ALA A 4 6.39 18.39 -13.80
CA ALA A 4 6.03 18.77 -12.45
C ALA A 4 6.73 17.79 -11.50
N PRO A 5 7.30 18.27 -10.37
CA PRO A 5 7.94 17.37 -9.41
C PRO A 5 6.95 16.29 -8.98
N ASP A 6 7.30 15.02 -9.21
CA ASP A 6 6.51 13.88 -8.75
C ASP A 6 6.47 13.89 -7.22
N LEU A 7 5.32 14.30 -6.68
CA LEU A 7 5.12 14.43 -5.24
C LEU A 7 5.18 13.07 -4.54
N LEU A 8 4.87 11.98 -5.25
CA LEU A 8 4.90 10.60 -4.74
C LEU A 8 6.28 9.95 -4.82
N PHE A 9 7.27 10.61 -5.44
CA PHE A 9 8.59 10.03 -5.65
C PHE A 9 9.23 9.48 -4.36
N ASN A 10 9.21 10.28 -3.29
CA ASN A 10 9.76 9.86 -1.99
C ASN A 10 8.97 8.71 -1.37
N LEU A 11 7.65 8.70 -1.55
CA LEU A 11 6.77 7.64 -1.05
C LEU A 11 7.08 6.32 -1.73
N ARG A 12 7.12 6.33 -3.07
CA ARG A 12 7.50 5.17 -3.91
C ARG A 12 8.88 4.66 -3.54
N ASN A 13 9.85 5.55 -3.41
CA ASN A 13 11.23 5.18 -3.07
C ASN A 13 11.30 4.45 -1.71
N ASN A 14 10.65 4.98 -0.67
CA ASN A 14 10.63 4.31 0.63
C ASN A 14 9.92 2.96 0.59
N PHE A 15 8.82 2.85 -0.15
CA PHE A 15 8.10 1.59 -0.32
C PHE A 15 8.99 0.52 -0.97
N TYR A 16 9.63 0.83 -2.10
CA TYR A 16 10.46 -0.12 -2.83
C TYR A 16 11.77 -0.49 -2.11
N LEU A 17 12.27 0.39 -1.24
CA LEU A 17 13.40 0.08 -0.36
C LEU A 17 13.02 -0.77 0.86
N GLY A 18 11.73 -1.09 1.03
CA GLY A 18 11.23 -1.81 2.21
C GLY A 18 11.16 -0.95 3.48
N ALA A 19 11.34 0.37 3.35
CA ALA A 19 11.23 1.34 4.44
C ALA A 19 9.75 1.72 4.67
N TYR A 20 8.90 0.72 4.94
CA TYR A 20 7.44 0.87 5.02
C TYR A 20 6.99 1.87 6.09
N GLN A 21 7.65 1.89 7.25
CA GLN A 21 7.33 2.87 8.29
C GLN A 21 7.66 4.30 7.85
N ALA A 22 8.76 4.49 7.11
CA ALA A 22 9.13 5.80 6.58
C ALA A 22 8.13 6.25 5.51
N ALA A 23 7.67 5.34 4.64
CA ALA A 23 6.63 5.59 3.66
C ALA A 23 5.32 6.08 4.32
N ILE A 24 4.88 5.41 5.39
CA ILE A 24 3.69 5.82 6.16
C ILE A 24 3.87 7.22 6.75
N ASN A 25 5.05 7.53 7.30
CA ASN A 25 5.31 8.82 7.95
C ASN A 25 5.27 10.01 6.98
N ILE A 26 5.64 9.78 5.71
CA ILE A 26 5.64 10.83 4.68
C ILE A 26 4.36 10.83 3.84
N SER A 27 3.35 10.05 4.23
CA SER A 27 2.12 9.90 3.46
C SER A 27 1.22 11.14 3.48
N ASP A 28 1.38 12.06 4.44
CA ASP A 28 0.63 13.32 4.50
C ASP A 28 1.15 14.33 3.43
N ILE A 29 0.88 14.01 2.17
CA ILE A 29 1.22 14.83 1.00
C ILE A 29 -0.01 15.61 0.57
N LYS A 30 0.12 16.94 0.52
CA LYS A 30 -0.95 17.87 0.14
C LYS A 30 -0.88 18.22 -1.35
N ASN A 31 -2.01 18.64 -1.92
CA ASN A 31 -2.14 19.04 -3.33
C ASN A 31 -1.94 17.90 -4.34
N LEU A 32 -2.33 16.68 -3.98
CA LEU A 32 -2.35 15.56 -4.90
C LEU A 32 -3.56 15.64 -5.84
N SER A 33 -3.37 15.21 -7.09
CA SER A 33 -4.48 14.86 -7.98
C SER A 33 -5.28 13.69 -7.40
N GLU A 34 -6.50 13.47 -7.87
CA GLU A 34 -7.31 12.33 -7.42
C GLU A 34 -6.60 11.00 -7.72
N GLU A 35 -5.94 10.91 -8.88
CA GLU A 35 -5.13 9.74 -9.27
C GLU A 35 -3.96 9.50 -8.32
N ASP A 36 -3.22 10.55 -7.96
CA ASP A 36 -2.06 10.47 -7.06
C ASP A 36 -2.49 10.16 -5.62
N SER A 37 -3.66 10.65 -5.20
CA SER A 37 -4.22 10.35 -3.88
C SER A 37 -4.55 8.86 -3.76
N ILE A 38 -5.16 8.28 -4.80
CA ILE A 38 -5.46 6.84 -4.83
C ILE A 38 -4.17 6.02 -4.78
N GLU A 39 -3.15 6.44 -5.52
CA GLU A 39 -1.86 5.73 -5.51
C GLU A 39 -1.16 5.83 -4.16
N ARG A 40 -1.13 7.02 -3.54
CA ARG A 40 -0.63 7.20 -2.17
C ARG A 40 -1.32 6.22 -1.23
N ASP A 41 -2.65 6.19 -1.24
CA ASP A 41 -3.42 5.33 -0.33
C ASP A 41 -3.08 3.85 -0.55
N CYS A 42 -2.95 3.42 -1.81
CA CYS A 42 -2.51 2.07 -2.14
C CYS A 42 -1.12 1.75 -1.56
N LEU A 43 -0.14 2.64 -1.71
CA LEU A 43 1.22 2.44 -1.18
C LEU A 43 1.25 2.41 0.35
N VAL A 44 0.43 3.25 0.99
CA VAL A 44 0.31 3.31 2.46
C VAL A 44 -0.32 2.04 3.01
N TYR A 45 -1.46 1.60 2.47
CA TYR A 45 -2.10 0.36 2.92
C TYR A 45 -1.24 -0.87 2.64
N ARG A 46 -0.54 -0.93 1.50
CA ARG A 46 0.45 -1.98 1.23
C ARG A 46 1.61 -1.95 2.25
N SER A 47 2.05 -0.77 2.68
CA SER A 47 3.06 -0.62 3.73
C SER A 47 2.57 -1.19 5.07
N TYR A 48 1.30 -0.94 5.44
CA TYR A 48 0.70 -1.56 6.63
C TYR A 48 0.62 -3.08 6.52
N VAL A 49 0.24 -3.61 5.36
CA VAL A 49 0.26 -5.07 5.11
C VAL A 49 1.67 -5.64 5.29
N ALA A 50 2.70 -4.98 4.74
CA ALA A 50 4.09 -5.43 4.84
C ALA A 50 4.63 -5.40 6.28
N LEU A 51 4.14 -4.48 7.12
CA LEU A 51 4.45 -4.43 8.56
C LEU A 51 3.63 -5.43 9.40
N GLY A 52 2.71 -6.18 8.79
CA GLY A 52 1.87 -7.16 9.47
C GLY A 52 0.60 -6.57 10.13
N SER A 53 0.30 -5.30 9.89
CA SER A 53 -0.89 -4.62 10.40
C SER A 53 -2.13 -4.92 9.53
N TYR A 54 -2.46 -6.20 9.35
CA TYR A 54 -3.55 -6.63 8.47
C TYR A 54 -4.92 -6.15 8.95
N GLN A 55 -5.17 -6.16 10.26
CA GLN A 55 -6.47 -5.82 10.83
C GLN A 55 -6.88 -4.38 10.51
N LEU A 56 -5.93 -3.43 10.60
CA LEU A 56 -6.16 -2.02 10.26
C LEU A 56 -6.62 -1.88 8.80
N VAL A 57 -5.96 -2.59 7.88
CA VAL A 57 -6.28 -2.55 6.44
C VAL A 57 -7.66 -3.15 6.17
N ILE A 58 -8.04 -4.19 6.90
CA ILE A 58 -9.34 -4.84 6.78
C ILE A 58 -10.46 -3.91 7.26
N ASP A 59 -10.24 -3.20 8.35
CA ASP A 59 -11.24 -2.34 8.98
C ASP A 59 -11.40 -0.99 8.26
N GLU A 60 -10.31 -0.39 7.78
CA GLU A 60 -10.32 0.93 7.14
C GLU A 60 -10.81 0.91 5.68
N ILE A 61 -10.59 -0.19 4.95
CA ILE A 61 -10.98 -0.25 3.54
C ILE A 61 -12.45 -0.70 3.41
N ASP A 62 -13.34 0.25 3.10
CA ASP A 62 -14.76 -0.03 2.85
C ASP A 62 -15.01 -0.67 1.48
N SER A 63 -16.12 -1.39 1.33
CA SER A 63 -16.58 -2.06 0.10
C SER A 63 -16.74 -1.12 -1.11
N SER A 64 -16.93 0.18 -0.86
CA SER A 64 -17.06 1.23 -1.89
C SER A 64 -15.71 1.76 -2.40
N ALA A 65 -14.59 1.36 -1.80
CA ALA A 65 -13.27 1.83 -2.22
C ALA A 65 -12.89 1.30 -3.61
N THR A 66 -11.88 1.93 -4.22
CA THR A 66 -11.39 1.58 -5.56
C THR A 66 -10.97 0.11 -5.65
N THR A 67 -11.05 -0.47 -6.86
CA THR A 67 -10.65 -1.87 -7.11
C THR A 67 -9.24 -2.18 -6.62
N ALA A 68 -8.33 -1.20 -6.69
CA ALA A 68 -6.96 -1.32 -6.19
C ALA A 68 -6.91 -1.51 -4.66
N LEU A 69 -7.68 -0.72 -3.91
CA LEU A 69 -7.77 -0.84 -2.45
C LEU A 69 -8.50 -2.13 -2.02
N GLN A 70 -9.54 -2.54 -2.75
CA GLN A 70 -10.19 -3.84 -2.52
C GLN A 70 -9.20 -5.00 -2.63
N ALA A 71 -8.31 -4.98 -3.62
CA ALA A 71 -7.28 -6.00 -3.77
C ALA A 71 -6.32 -6.04 -2.57
N VAL A 72 -5.97 -4.87 -2.00
CA VAL A 72 -5.12 -4.78 -0.80
C VAL A 72 -5.85 -5.33 0.44
N LYS A 73 -7.16 -5.05 0.60
CA LYS A 73 -7.98 -5.65 1.66
C LYS A 73 -8.06 -7.18 1.54
N LEU A 74 -8.29 -7.69 0.33
CA LEU A 74 -8.31 -9.13 0.08
C LEU A 74 -6.97 -9.79 0.42
N LEU A 75 -5.86 -9.14 0.05
CA LEU A 75 -4.52 -9.57 0.41
C LEU A 75 -4.31 -9.59 1.94
N ALA A 76 -4.77 -8.55 2.64
CA ALA A 76 -4.69 -8.49 4.10
C ALA A 76 -5.51 -9.60 4.78
N LEU A 77 -6.74 -9.86 4.32
CA LEU A 77 -7.57 -10.98 4.79
C LEU A 77 -6.87 -12.33 4.58
N TYR A 78 -6.25 -12.48 3.40
CA TYR A 78 -5.51 -13.68 3.05
C TYR A 78 -4.30 -13.91 3.95
N LEU A 79 -3.48 -12.87 4.15
CA LEU A 79 -2.29 -12.92 5.00
C LEU A 79 -2.63 -12.98 6.50
N SER A 80 -3.81 -12.54 6.91
CA SER A 80 -4.30 -12.72 8.29
C SER A 80 -4.58 -14.20 8.59
N SER A 81 -4.92 -15.01 7.58
CA SER A 81 -5.21 -16.44 7.75
C SER A 81 -3.93 -17.27 7.97
N ASP A 82 -4.03 -18.40 8.69
CA ASP A 82 -2.89 -19.25 9.09
C ASP A 82 -2.37 -20.19 7.98
N ASP A 83 -2.82 -20.02 6.73
CA ASP A 83 -2.39 -20.86 5.60
C ASP A 83 -0.97 -20.53 5.12
N LYS A 84 0.02 -21.14 5.79
CA LYS A 84 1.46 -20.87 5.65
C LYS A 84 2.05 -21.06 4.25
N LYS A 85 1.45 -21.91 3.41
CA LYS A 85 2.03 -22.32 2.11
C LYS A 85 1.93 -21.24 1.02
N VAL A 86 0.92 -20.39 1.07
CA VAL A 86 0.71 -19.33 0.05
C VAL A 86 1.19 -17.97 0.56
N LYS A 87 1.24 -17.80 1.89
CA LYS A 87 1.85 -16.65 2.59
C LYS A 87 3.25 -16.33 2.07
N LEU A 88 4.08 -17.35 1.81
CA LEU A 88 5.45 -17.18 1.34
C LEU A 88 5.56 -16.80 -0.15
N LEU A 89 4.59 -17.22 -0.97
CA LEU A 89 4.57 -16.93 -2.42
C LEU A 89 4.05 -15.52 -2.70
N LEU A 90 3.09 -15.02 -1.90
CA LEU A 90 2.52 -13.69 -2.06
C LEU A 90 3.42 -12.56 -1.52
N VAL A 91 4.16 -12.78 -0.42
CA VAL A 91 5.10 -11.76 0.09
C VAL A 91 6.14 -11.39 -0.97
N ASN A 92 6.61 -12.36 -1.76
CA ASN A 92 7.52 -12.10 -2.89
C ASN A 92 6.83 -11.37 -4.07
N LEU A 93 5.51 -11.53 -4.25
CA LEU A 93 4.75 -10.82 -5.28
C LEU A 93 4.46 -9.36 -4.89
N VAL A 94 4.24 -9.08 -3.60
CA VAL A 94 4.03 -7.71 -3.07
C VAL A 94 5.28 -6.85 -3.22
N SER A 95 6.46 -7.45 -3.31
CA SER A 95 7.71 -6.74 -3.63
C SER A 95 7.91 -6.46 -5.12
N CYS A 96 7.10 -7.05 -6.00
CA CYS A 96 7.27 -7.01 -7.46
C CYS A 96 6.20 -6.21 -8.23
N PHE A 97 5.14 -5.74 -7.59
CA PHE A 97 4.06 -4.93 -8.17
C PHE A 97 3.69 -3.75 -7.26
#